data_AF-A0A7C3KCG6-F1
#
_entry.id   AF-A0A7C3KCG6-F1
#
_cell.length_a   1.000
_cell.length_b   1.000
_cell.length_c   1.000
_cell.angle_alpha   90.00
_cell.angle_beta   90.00
_cell.angle_gamma   90.00
#
_symmetry.space_group_name_H-M   'P 1'
#
loop_
_entity.id
_entity.type
_entity.pdbx_description
1 polymer ?
#
loop_
_entity_poly.entity_id
_entity_poly.type
_entity_poly.pdbx_seq_one_letter_code
_entity_poly.pdbx_strand_id
1 'polypeptide(L)' 'MLLNSLQEYVLIDSETRSVDCYRRNDCGKWELTAYPPDEEPTNSSDPEVHFTSIDFRCPLSLIYEDIDFPEPALDLPE' A
#
# COMPACT_ATOMS: atom_id res chain seq x y z
N MET A 1 -16.09 0.14 -21.27
CA MET A 1 -15.25 1.17 -21.94
C MET A 1 -14.00 1.31 -21.09
N LEU A 2 -12.83 0.89 -21.59
CA LEU A 2 -11.58 0.95 -20.83
C LEU A 2 -11.05 2.39 -20.82
N LEU A 3 -10.66 2.90 -19.66
CA LEU A 3 -10.02 4.21 -19.52
C LEU A 3 -8.59 4.11 -20.07
N ASN A 4 -8.41 4.34 -21.37
CA ASN A 4 -7.09 4.29 -22.01
C ASN A 4 -6.12 5.35 -21.46
N SER A 5 -6.65 6.39 -20.80
CA SER A 5 -5.91 7.45 -20.12
C SER A 5 -5.50 7.10 -18.68
N LEU A 6 -5.86 5.92 -18.16
CA LEU A 6 -5.45 5.51 -16.82
C LEU A 6 -3.94 5.30 -16.79
N GLN A 7 -3.26 6.09 -15.97
CA GLN A 7 -1.79 6.04 -15.79
C GLN A 7 -1.41 5.32 -14.49
N GLU A 8 -2.25 5.48 -13.47
CA GLU A 8 -2.03 4.93 -12.13
C GLU A 8 -3.37 4.47 -11.57
N TYR A 9 -3.37 3.32 -10.92
CA TYR A 9 -4.52 2.70 -10.27
C TYR A 9 -4.06 2.18 -8.92
N VAL A 10 -4.72 2.63 -7.86
CA VAL A 10 -4.38 2.26 -6.48
C VAL A 10 -5.49 1.39 -5.93
N LEU A 11 -5.13 0.25 -5.38
CA LEU A 11 -6.02 -0.67 -4.69
C LEU A 11 -5.64 -0.65 -3.21
N ILE A 12 -6.61 -0.35 -2.35
CA ILE A 12 -6.44 -0.29 -0.90
C ILE A 12 -7.30 -1.43 -0.34
N ASP A 13 -6.66 -2.42 0.26
CA ASP A 13 -7.36 -3.49 0.97
C ASP A 13 -7.83 -2.95 2.32
N SER A 14 -9.09 -3.17 2.70
CA SER A 14 -9.63 -2.71 3.98
C SER A 14 -9.44 -3.72 5.12
N GLU A 15 -9.17 -4.99 4.80
CA GLU A 15 -9.01 -6.08 5.76
C GLU A 15 -7.53 -6.31 6.09
N THR A 16 -6.64 -6.06 5.13
CA THR A 16 -5.18 -6.12 5.32
C THR A 16 -4.58 -4.71 5.19
N ARG A 17 -3.52 -4.38 5.93
CA ARG A 17 -2.82 -3.07 5.84
C ARG A 17 -2.06 -2.94 4.51
N SER A 18 -2.67 -3.25 3.37
CA SER A 18 -2.01 -3.37 2.08
C SER A 18 -2.56 -2.41 1.03
N VAL A 19 -1.64 -1.69 0.39
CA VAL A 19 -1.90 -0.76 -0.71
C VAL A 19 -1.09 -1.18 -1.92
N ASP A 20 -1.79 -1.54 -2.99
CA ASP A 20 -1.22 -1.96 -4.26
C ASP A 20 -1.33 -0.84 -5.29
N CYS A 21 -0.18 -0.29 -5.69
CA CYS A 21 -0.10 0.74 -6.71
C CYS A 21 0.27 0.11 -8.05
N TYR A 22 -0.68 0.11 -8.99
CA TYR A 22 -0.46 -0.28 -10.37
C TYR A 22 -0.19 0.97 -11.21
N ARG A 23 1.00 1.03 -11.82
CA ARG A 23 1.39 2.15 -12.68
C ARG A 23 1.72 1.67 -14.07
N ARG A 24 1.23 2.38 -15.08
CA ARG A 24 1.58 2.13 -16.47
C ARG A 24 2.88 2.85 -16.81
N ASN A 25 3.91 2.11 -17.19
CA ASN A 25 5.19 2.67 -17.63
C ASN A 25 5.14 3.13 -19.10
N ASP A 26 6.21 3.78 -19.57
CA ASP A 26 6.34 4.29 -20.95
C ASP A 26 6.25 3.18 -22.02
N CYS A 27 6.58 1.94 -21.64
CA CYS A 27 6.42 0.75 -22.49
C CYS A 27 4.98 0.22 -22.52
N GLY A 28 4.05 0.86 -21.80
CA GLY A 28 2.65 0.47 -21.69
C GLY A 28 2.40 -0.76 -20.80
N LYS A 29 3.38 -1.18 -20.00
CA LYS A 29 3.24 -2.28 -19.04
C LYS A 29 2.82 -1.74 -17.68
N TRP A 30 2.06 -2.54 -16.94
CA TRP A 30 1.70 -2.26 -15.56
C TRP A 30 2.78 -2.79 -14.63
N GLU A 31 3.31 -1.91 -13.79
CA GLU A 31 4.22 -2.21 -12.68
C GLU A 31 3.42 -2.14 -11.39
N LEU A 32 3.57 -3.16 -10.54
CA LEU A 32 2.97 -3.21 -9.21
C LEU A 32 4.00 -2.76 -8.18
N THR A 33 3.61 -1.84 -7.30
CA THR A 33 4.34 -1.49 -6.09
C THR A 33 3.41 -1.72 -4.90
N ALA A 34 3.72 -2.70 -4.06
CA ALA A 34 2.95 -3.05 -2.88
C ALA A 34 3.51 -2.33 -1.63
N TYR A 35 2.61 -1.90 -0.76
CA TYR A 35 2.92 -1.26 0.52
C TYR A 35 2.10 -1.92 1.64
N PRO A 36 2.71 -2.34 2.77
CA PRO A 36 4.14 -2.48 2.99
C PRO A 36 4.74 -3.56 2.07
N PRO A 37 6.05 -3.51 1.76
CA PRO A 37 6.72 -4.59 1.07
C PRO A 37 6.68 -5.88 1.91
N ASP A 38 6.48 -7.03 1.28
CA ASP A 38 6.29 -8.37 1.89
C ASP A 38 7.36 -8.78 2.93
N GLU A 39 8.51 -8.10 2.98
CA GLU A 39 9.68 -8.49 3.76
C GLU A 39 9.93 -7.64 5.03
N GLU A 40 9.17 -6.57 5.26
CA GLU A 40 9.40 -5.71 6.44
C GLU A 40 8.55 -6.21 7.62
N PRO A 41 9.15 -6.71 8.71
CA PRO A 41 8.41 -6.93 9.95
C PRO A 41 7.86 -5.57 10.39
N THR A 42 6.58 -5.55 10.75
CA THR A 42 5.76 -4.45 11.27
C THR A 42 6.30 -3.86 12.58
N ASN A 43 7.58 -3.51 12.60
CA ASN A 43 8.30 -2.95 13.74
C ASN A 43 8.87 -1.59 13.33
N SER A 44 8.07 -0.56 13.59
CA SER A 44 8.49 0.82 13.91
C SER A 44 8.79 1.82 12.78
N SER A 45 8.58 1.51 11.51
CA SER A 45 8.63 2.54 10.45
C SER A 45 7.34 2.53 9.64
N ASP A 46 6.59 3.63 9.66
CA ASP A 46 5.40 3.75 8.83
C ASP A 46 5.83 3.96 7.37
N PRO A 47 5.52 3.03 6.45
CA PRO A 47 6.02 3.12 5.08
C PRO A 47 5.37 4.31 4.36
N GLU A 48 6.18 5.10 3.66
CA GLU A 48 5.69 6.21 2.84
C GLU A 48 5.17 5.68 1.50
N VAL A 49 3.90 5.94 1.23
CA VAL A 49 3.25 5.65 -0.04
C VAL A 49 3.43 6.84 -0.97
N HIS A 50 3.84 6.58 -2.21
CA HIS A 50 4.07 7.62 -3.22
C HIS A 50 3.27 7.34 -4.50
N PHE A 51 2.29 8.20 -4.76
CA PHE A 51 1.51 8.23 -6.00
C PHE A 51 2.19 9.16 -6.99
N THR A 52 2.85 8.59 -7.99
CA THR A 52 3.71 9.35 -8.90
C THR A 52 2.89 10.16 -9.90
N SER A 53 1.68 9.72 -10.23
CA SER A 53 0.84 10.40 -11.22
C SER A 53 0.40 11.79 -10.78
N ILE A 54 0.31 12.02 -9.46
CA ILE A 54 -0.12 13.28 -8.84
C ILE A 54 0.95 13.89 -7.92
N ASP A 55 2.17 13.34 -7.91
CA ASP A 55 3.27 13.70 -6.99
C ASP A 55 2.83 13.77 -5.51
N PHE A 56 1.98 12.82 -5.10
CA PHE A 56 1.43 12.78 -3.75
C PHE A 56 2.18 11.75 -2.90
N ARG A 57 2.60 12.16 -1.71
CA ARG A 57 3.32 11.32 -0.74
C ARG A 57 2.61 11.39 0.60
N CYS A 58 2.35 10.24 1.20
CA CYS A 58 1.79 10.17 2.54
C CYS A 58 2.23 8.90 3.27
N PRO A 59 2.33 8.93 4.60
CA PRO A 59 2.52 7.73 5.39
C PRO A 59 1.31 6.78 5.21
N LEU A 60 1.55 5.48 5.11
CA LEU A 60 0.53 4.44 5.00
C LEU A 60 -0.48 4.51 6.16
N SER A 61 -0.05 4.89 7.37
CA SER A 61 -0.95 5.13 8.51
C SER A 61 -2.01 6.20 8.23
N LEU A 62 -1.74 7.15 7.33
CA LEU A 62 -2.69 8.21 6.98
C LEU A 62 -3.76 7.73 5.99
N ILE A 63 -3.50 6.62 5.28
CA ILE A 63 -4.48 5.95 4.42
C ILE A 63 -5.44 5.12 5.28
N TYR A 64 -4.92 4.49 6.33
CA TYR A 64 -5.65 3.68 7.31
C TYR A 64 -5.93 4.46 8.60
N GLU A 65 -6.78 5.48 8.51
CA GLU A 65 -7.26 6.20 9.71
C GLU A 65 -8.15 5.27 10.54
N ASP A 66 -7.89 5.17 11.85
CA ASP A 66 -8.72 4.40 12.82
C ASP A 66 -8.71 2.86 12.64
N ILE A 67 -7.63 2.29 12.09
CA ILE A 67 -7.47 0.83 12.03
C ILE A 67 -6.55 0.34 13.15
N ASP A 68 -7.16 -0.20 14.21
CA ASP A 68 -6.49 -1.02 15.22
C ASP A 68 -6.19 -2.39 14.63
N PHE A 69 -4.93 -2.63 14.24
CA PHE A 69 -4.48 -3.98 13.95
C PHE A 69 -4.31 -4.72 15.28
N PRO A 70 -5.04 -5.82 15.52
CA PRO A 70 -4.81 -6.60 16.72
C PRO A 70 -3.35 -7.07 16.70
N GLU A 71 -2.60 -6.77 17.77
CA GLU A 71 -1.25 -7.31 17.94
C GLU A 71 -1.31 -8.82 17.72
N PRO A 72 -0.40 -9.40 16.92
CA PRO A 72 -0.35 -10.84 16.77
C PRO A 72 -0.22 -11.42 18.17
N ALA A 73 -1.21 -12.21 18.58
CA ALA A 73 -1.27 -12.76 19.92
C ALA A 73 0.09 -13.41 20.22
N LEU A 74 0.87 -12.75 21.07
CA LEU A 74 2.05 -13.37 21.65
C LEU A 74 1.50 -14.52 22.47
N ASP A 75 1.58 -15.73 21.92
CA ASP A 75 1.42 -16.99 22.64
C ASP A 75 2.44 -16.97 23.79
N LEU A 76 2.04 -16.36 24.91
CA LEU A 76 2.73 -16.43 26.19
C LEU A 76 2.52 -17.86 26.68
N PRO A 77 3.58 -18.68 26.81
CA PRO A 77 3.43 -19.98 27.46
C PRO A 77 3.03 -19.73 28.93
N GLU A 78 1.94 -20.38 29.36
CA GLU A 78 1.49 -20.46 30.77
C GLU A 78 2.57 -20.98 31.72
#